data_AF-A0A964KBZ8-F1
#
_entry.id   AF-A0A964KBZ8-F1
#
_cell.length_a   1.000
_cell.length_b   1.000
_cell.length_c   1.000
_cell.angle_alpha   90.00
_cell.angle_beta   90.00
_cell.angle_gamma   90.00
#
_symmetry.space_group_name_H-M   'P 1'
#
loop_
_entity.id
_entity.type
_entity.pdbx_description
1 polymer ?
#
loop_
_entity_poly.entity_id
_entity_poly.type
_entity_poly.pdbx_seq_one_letter_code
_entity_poly.pdbx_strand_id
1 'polypeptide(L)'
;MSDDVLTRAVPHLWTATKGVLVIVEPGTPDGFARILKCRASLLKDGARIVAPCPGDYPCPIAKPGWCHFAARLPRSRAHIRAKGGAVPFEDEKFSYLAVAHENVGLRPSSPRILSRPHALKHALRVSICADGGIAEHEASKRDKESYRAFARKDWGDAV
;
A
#
# COMPACT_ATOMS: atom_id res chain seq x y z
N MET A 1 1.54 4.05 20.19
CA MET A 1 2.14 5.39 19.99
C MET A 1 1.00 6.39 20.10
N SER A 2 1.08 7.37 20.99
CA SER A 2 0.04 8.39 21.11
C SER A 2 0.01 9.26 19.85
N ASP A 3 -1.15 9.80 19.50
CA ASP A 3 -1.33 10.70 18.35
C ASP A 3 -0.41 11.94 18.41
N ASP A 4 -0.04 12.37 19.61
CA ASP A 4 0.89 13.47 19.86
C ASP A 4 2.28 13.24 19.25
N VAL A 5 2.80 12.01 19.36
CA VAL A 5 4.14 11.68 18.87
C VAL A 5 4.22 11.79 17.35
N LEU A 6 3.22 11.29 16.63
CA LEU A 6 3.20 11.38 15.15
C LEU A 6 3.11 12.82 14.67
N THR A 7 2.24 13.60 15.31
CA THR A 7 1.99 15.01 14.96
C THR A 7 3.25 15.85 15.06
N ARG A 8 4.16 15.52 15.99
CA ARG A 8 5.45 16.19 16.14
C ARG A 8 6.57 15.58 15.30
N ALA A 9 6.63 14.26 15.23
CA ALA A 9 7.73 13.56 14.57
C ALA A 9 7.70 13.70 13.05
N VAL A 10 6.52 13.63 12.42
CA VAL A 10 6.41 13.62 10.95
C VAL A 10 6.91 14.94 10.32
N PRO A 11 6.51 16.13 10.79
CA PRO A 11 7.05 17.39 10.24
C PRO A 11 8.57 17.52 10.45
N HIS A 12 9.08 17.05 11.60
CA HIS A 12 10.51 17.08 11.87
C HIS A 12 11.29 16.15 10.92
N LEU A 13 10.81 14.93 10.70
CA LEU A 13 11.39 14.01 9.72
C LEU A 13 11.32 14.56 8.30
N TRP A 14 10.23 15.24 7.96
CA TRP A 14 10.04 15.85 6.64
C TRP A 14 11.09 16.94 6.36
N THR A 15 11.27 17.86 7.29
CA THR A 15 12.26 18.94 7.21
C THR A 15 13.71 18.44 7.25
N ALA A 16 13.96 17.29 7.90
CA ALA A 16 15.26 16.64 7.91
C ALA A 16 15.61 15.90 6.61
N THR A 17 14.64 15.71 5.71
CA THR A 17 14.80 14.95 4.46
C THR A 17 14.88 15.89 3.27
N LYS A 18 15.82 15.65 2.34
CA LYS A 18 16.00 16.51 1.13
C LYS A 18 15.40 15.94 -0.16
N GLY A 19 14.99 14.68 -0.13
CA GLY A 19 14.51 13.94 -1.30
C GLY A 19 13.22 13.21 -1.00
N VAL A 20 13.33 11.94 -0.60
CA VAL A 20 12.18 11.06 -0.37
C VAL A 20 12.12 10.64 1.10
N LEU A 21 10.94 10.77 1.70
CA LEU A 21 10.62 10.24 3.03
C LEU A 21 9.74 8.99 2.86
N VAL A 22 10.15 7.89 3.48
CA VAL A 22 9.39 6.63 3.51
C VAL A 22 8.97 6.33 4.95
N ILE A 23 7.67 6.11 5.14
CA ILE A 23 7.06 5.72 6.41
C ILE A 23 6.47 4.33 6.24
N VAL A 24 6.79 3.42 7.16
CA VAL A 24 6.29 2.04 7.17
C VAL A 24 5.66 1.74 8.52
N GLU A 25 4.48 1.14 8.51
CA GLU A 25 3.71 0.74 9.69
C GLU A 25 3.25 -0.71 9.55
N PRO A 26 2.96 -1.43 10.65
CA PRO A 26 2.31 -2.74 10.56
C PRO A 26 1.02 -2.68 9.74
N GLY A 27 0.75 -3.74 8.98
CA GLY A 27 -0.38 -3.84 8.05
C GLY A 27 -1.69 -4.16 8.76
N THR A 28 -2.04 -3.33 9.74
CA THR A 28 -3.24 -3.41 10.58
C THR A 28 -4.12 -2.18 10.35
N PRO A 29 -5.42 -2.21 10.72
CA PRO A 29 -6.28 -1.03 10.68
C PRO A 29 -5.66 0.19 11.37
N ASP A 30 -5.06 0.00 12.55
CA ASP A 30 -4.42 1.08 13.30
C ASP A 30 -3.15 1.61 12.64
N GLY A 31 -2.32 0.71 12.08
CA GLY A 31 -1.13 1.11 11.32
C GLY A 31 -1.49 1.90 10.06
N PHE A 32 -2.52 1.46 9.34
CA PHE A 32 -3.03 2.20 8.19
C PHE A 32 -3.64 3.56 8.59
N ALA A 33 -4.36 3.63 9.71
CA ALA A 33 -4.86 4.90 10.23
C ALA A 33 -3.73 5.89 10.55
N ARG A 34 -2.59 5.41 11.07
CA ARG A 34 -1.38 6.23 11.25
C ARG A 34 -0.81 6.70 9.91
N ILE A 35 -0.71 5.81 8.91
CA ILE A 35 -0.28 6.19 7.55
C ILE A 35 -1.19 7.28 6.96
N LEU A 36 -2.51 7.19 7.13
CA LEU A 36 -3.44 8.23 6.64
C LEU A 36 -3.23 9.58 7.33
N LYS A 37 -2.93 9.60 8.63
CA LYS A 37 -2.59 10.84 9.36
C LYS A 37 -1.28 11.46 8.84
N CYS A 38 -0.23 10.65 8.68
CA CYS A 38 1.04 11.09 8.12
C CYS A 38 0.85 11.66 6.71
N ARG A 39 0.11 10.93 5.86
CA ARG A 39 -0.23 11.35 4.50
C ARG A 39 -0.92 12.71 4.48
N ALA A 40 -1.95 12.90 5.30
CA ALA A 40 -2.67 14.16 5.36
C ALA A 40 -1.79 15.32 5.84
N SER A 41 -0.89 15.10 6.80
CA SER A 41 0.06 16.12 7.26
C SER A 41 1.06 16.49 6.16
N LEU A 42 1.70 15.50 5.55
CA LEU A 42 2.75 15.71 4.55
C LEU A 42 2.21 16.38 3.28
N LEU A 43 1.01 16.01 2.83
CA LEU A 43 0.36 16.68 1.69
C LEU A 43 0.06 18.17 1.98
N LYS A 44 -0.31 18.51 3.22
CA LYS A 44 -0.50 19.92 3.62
C LYS A 44 0.83 20.70 3.60
N ASP A 45 1.94 20.02 3.87
CA ASP A 45 3.29 20.58 3.84
C ASP A 45 3.94 20.53 2.44
N GLY A 46 3.16 20.30 1.38
CA GLY A 46 3.60 20.35 -0.02
C GLY A 46 4.31 19.09 -0.52
N ALA A 47 4.30 17.99 0.24
CA ALA A 47 4.88 16.74 -0.23
C ALA A 47 4.06 16.15 -1.39
N ARG A 48 4.73 15.54 -2.38
CA ARG A 48 4.07 14.79 -3.46
C ARG A 48 4.17 13.30 -3.22
N ILE A 49 3.11 12.53 -3.47
CA ILE A 49 3.15 11.08 -3.27
C ILE A 49 3.95 10.41 -4.39
N VAL A 50 4.88 9.55 -3.98
CA VAL A 50 5.64 8.67 -4.86
C VAL A 50 4.97 7.30 -4.95
N ALA A 51 4.58 6.75 -3.80
CA ALA A 51 3.97 5.43 -3.67
C ALA A 51 3.32 5.26 -2.28
N PRO A 52 2.45 4.27 -2.07
CA PRO A 52 1.80 3.43 -3.07
C PRO A 52 0.54 4.09 -3.66
N CYS A 53 0.11 5.25 -3.16
CA CYS A 53 -1.14 5.84 -3.65
C CYS A 53 -0.96 6.34 -5.09
N PRO A 54 -1.99 6.24 -5.94
CA PRO A 54 -1.90 6.67 -7.34
C PRO A 54 -2.01 8.20 -7.52
N GLY A 55 -1.95 8.98 -6.43
CA GLY A 55 -2.01 10.44 -6.47
C GLY A 55 -2.29 11.06 -5.11
N ASP A 56 -2.41 12.39 -5.11
CA ASP A 56 -2.46 13.25 -3.91
C ASP A 56 -3.89 13.53 -3.41
N TYR A 57 -4.91 12.97 -4.04
CA TYR A 57 -6.32 13.06 -3.64
C TYR A 57 -6.63 12.34 -2.32
N PRO A 58 -7.76 12.57 -1.64
CA PRO A 58 -8.14 11.80 -0.45
C PRO A 58 -8.13 10.27 -0.69
N CYS A 59 -7.65 9.49 0.28
CA CYS A 59 -7.63 8.02 0.12
C CYS A 59 -9.06 7.47 0.11
N PRO A 60 -9.45 6.64 -0.89
CA PRO A 60 -10.82 6.12 -0.99
C PRO A 60 -11.16 4.99 -0.01
N ILE A 61 -10.15 4.42 0.68
CA ILE A 61 -10.38 3.30 1.59
C ILE A 61 -11.02 3.83 2.88
N ALA A 62 -12.29 3.51 3.06
CA ALA A 62 -13.05 3.80 4.27
C ALA A 62 -12.90 2.69 5.32
N LYS A 63 -13.13 3.03 6.59
CA LYS A 63 -13.23 2.05 7.67
C LYS A 63 -14.41 1.10 7.42
N PRO A 64 -14.30 -0.19 7.80
CA PRO A 64 -13.19 -0.83 8.53
C PRO A 64 -12.03 -1.31 7.64
N GLY A 65 -12.03 -0.96 6.35
CA GLY A 65 -10.98 -1.36 5.41
C GLY A 65 -9.63 -0.72 5.71
N TRP A 66 -8.55 -1.39 5.26
CA TRP A 66 -7.20 -0.84 5.33
C TRP A 66 -6.34 -1.25 4.13
N CYS A 67 -5.56 -0.31 3.62
CA CYS A 67 -4.59 -0.60 2.56
C CYS A 67 -3.32 -1.19 3.18
N HIS A 68 -2.89 -2.36 2.73
CA HIS A 68 -1.65 -2.97 3.17
C HIS A 68 -1.00 -3.74 2.03
N PHE A 69 0.10 -4.41 2.32
CA PHE A 69 0.87 -5.34 1.49
C PHE A 69 1.30 -6.50 2.39
N ALA A 70 1.89 -7.54 1.80
CA ALA A 70 2.50 -8.64 2.54
C ALA A 70 3.91 -8.93 2.02
N ALA A 71 4.88 -8.98 2.93
CA ALA A 71 6.25 -9.42 2.65
C ALA A 71 6.46 -10.82 3.22
N ARG A 72 6.92 -11.76 2.40
CA ARG A 72 7.28 -13.10 2.87
C ARG A 72 8.68 -13.08 3.49
N LEU A 73 8.76 -13.35 4.79
CA LEU A 73 10.00 -13.36 5.55
C LEU A 73 10.35 -14.78 6.00
N PRO A 74 11.64 -15.15 6.03
CA PRO A 74 12.06 -16.47 6.52
C PRO A 74 11.91 -16.56 8.04
N ARG A 75 11.46 -17.71 8.53
CA ARG A 75 11.50 -18.05 9.96
C ARG A 75 12.72 -18.90 10.26
N SER A 76 13.54 -18.44 11.21
CA SER A 76 14.59 -19.26 11.79
C SER A 76 13.99 -20.43 12.57
N ARG A 77 14.76 -21.51 12.80
CA ARG A 77 14.32 -22.62 13.67
C ARG A 77 13.94 -22.14 15.08
N ALA A 78 14.61 -21.12 15.60
CA ALA A 78 14.29 -20.49 16.87
C ALA A 78 12.92 -19.80 16.83
N HIS A 79 12.61 -19.03 15.77
CA HIS A 79 11.28 -18.42 15.59
C HIS A 79 10.16 -19.45 15.46
N ILE A 80 10.41 -20.53 14.71
CA ILE A 80 9.45 -21.64 14.56
C ILE A 80 9.12 -22.23 15.95
N ARG A 81 10.14 -22.56 16.75
CA ARG A 81 9.94 -23.11 18.09
C ARG A 81 9.25 -22.11 19.04
N ALA A 82 9.68 -20.86 19.05
CA ALA A 82 9.17 -19.84 19.95
C ALA A 82 7.71 -19.44 19.65
N LYS A 83 7.31 -19.39 18.38
CA LYS A 83 5.97 -18.98 17.94
C LYS A 83 5.05 -20.16 17.59
N GLY A 84 5.49 -21.41 17.77
CA GLY A 84 4.75 -22.60 17.34
C GLY A 84 4.47 -22.64 15.83
N GLY A 85 5.40 -22.11 15.01
CA GLY A 85 5.23 -22.03 13.57
C GLY A 85 5.26 -23.41 12.91
N ALA A 86 4.38 -23.67 11.94
CA ALA A 86 4.36 -24.92 11.18
C ALA A 86 5.19 -24.88 9.89
N VAL A 87 5.55 -23.68 9.41
CA VAL A 87 6.22 -23.45 8.13
C VAL A 87 7.43 -22.52 8.29
N PRO A 88 8.45 -22.61 7.43
CA PRO A 88 9.70 -21.85 7.55
C PRO A 88 9.59 -20.39 7.09
N PHE A 89 8.39 -19.84 6.99
CA PHE A 89 8.16 -18.44 6.60
C PHE A 89 6.98 -17.82 7.34
N GLU A 90 6.91 -16.50 7.31
CA GLU A 90 5.72 -15.73 7.65
C GLU A 90 5.45 -14.64 6.62
N ASP A 91 4.18 -14.36 6.37
CA ASP A 91 3.77 -13.24 5.52
C ASP A 91 3.46 -12.06 6.45
N GLU A 92 4.43 -11.15 6.60
CA GLU A 92 4.31 -9.97 7.45
C GLU A 92 3.57 -8.86 6.70
N LYS A 93 2.45 -8.42 7.26
CA LYS A 93 1.64 -7.37 6.65
C LYS A 93 2.20 -6.01 7.01
N PHE A 94 2.27 -5.11 6.05
CA PHE A 94 2.71 -3.73 6.27
C PHE A 94 1.90 -2.73 5.43
N SER A 95 1.83 -1.50 5.92
CA SER A 95 1.33 -0.34 5.18
C SER A 95 2.50 0.62 5.02
N TYR A 96 2.62 1.29 3.88
CA TYR A 96 3.68 2.28 3.71
C TYR A 96 3.20 3.50 2.95
N LEU A 97 3.98 4.57 3.06
CA LEU A 97 3.84 5.81 2.33
C LEU A 97 5.24 6.29 1.95
N ALA A 98 5.45 6.59 0.67
CA ALA A 98 6.63 7.28 0.16
C ALA A 98 6.19 8.62 -0.43
N VAL A 99 6.80 9.70 0.05
CA VAL A 99 6.56 11.06 -0.44
C VAL A 99 7.89 11.72 -0.81
N ALA A 100 7.85 12.66 -1.74
CA ALA A 100 9.03 13.37 -2.19
C ALA A 100 8.81 14.88 -2.18
N HIS A 101 9.91 15.60 -2.00
CA HIS A 101 9.94 17.05 -2.12
C HIS A 101 9.71 17.47 -3.57
N GLU A 102 9.25 18.70 -3.78
CA GLU A 102 8.92 19.20 -5.12
C GLU A 102 10.09 19.19 -6.10
N ASN A 103 11.32 19.29 -5.59
CA ASN A 103 12.58 19.26 -6.34
C ASN A 103 12.90 17.86 -6.90
N VAL A 104 12.22 16.80 -6.45
CA VAL A 104 12.38 15.44 -6.97
C VAL A 104 11.47 15.25 -8.17
N GLY A 105 12.05 15.06 -9.35
CA GLY A 105 11.29 14.75 -10.56
C GLY A 105 10.54 13.41 -10.43
N LEU A 106 9.21 13.48 -10.35
CA LEU A 106 8.36 12.29 -10.26
C LEU A 106 7.78 11.93 -11.62
N ARG A 107 7.63 10.62 -11.85
CA ARG A 107 6.79 10.12 -12.95
C ARG A 107 5.33 10.15 -12.52
N PRO A 108 4.38 10.31 -13.46
CA PRO A 108 2.96 10.12 -13.16
C PRO A 108 2.74 8.76 -12.49
N SER A 109 2.00 8.78 -11.39
CA SER A 109 1.57 7.56 -10.71
C SER A 109 0.53 6.83 -11.53
N SER A 110 0.64 5.50 -11.60
CA SER A 110 -0.32 4.66 -12.29
C SER A 110 -1.38 4.11 -11.32
N PRO A 111 -2.62 3.88 -11.79
CA PRO A 111 -3.58 3.05 -11.08
C PRO A 111 -2.95 1.75 -10.62
N ARG A 112 -3.39 1.21 -9.48
CA ARG A 112 -2.82 -0.03 -8.96
C ARG A 112 -3.86 -0.97 -8.38
N ILE A 113 -3.50 -2.24 -8.35
CA ILE A 113 -4.32 -3.29 -7.76
C ILE A 113 -4.23 -3.22 -6.22
N LEU A 114 -5.37 -3.33 -5.54
CA LEU A 114 -5.51 -3.25 -4.07
C LEU A 114 -5.29 -4.57 -3.35
N SER A 115 -5.44 -5.71 -4.03
CA SER A 115 -5.33 -7.06 -3.48
C SER A 115 -5.12 -8.05 -4.61
N ARG A 116 -4.64 -9.27 -4.30
CA ARG A 116 -4.48 -10.31 -5.31
C ARG A 116 -5.77 -10.51 -6.12
N PRO A 117 -5.70 -10.58 -7.47
CA PRO A 117 -6.83 -10.93 -8.30
C PRO A 117 -7.55 -12.17 -7.76
N HIS A 118 -8.83 -12.00 -7.43
CA HIS A 118 -9.63 -13.08 -6.85
C HIS A 118 -10.18 -13.97 -7.95
N ALA A 119 -9.81 -15.25 -7.92
CA ALA A 119 -10.26 -16.21 -8.91
C ALA A 119 -11.76 -16.54 -8.76
N LEU A 120 -12.49 -16.41 -9.85
CA LEU A 120 -13.87 -16.88 -10.00
C LEU A 120 -13.90 -18.06 -10.99
N LYS A 121 -15.04 -18.76 -11.09
CA LYS A 121 -15.20 -19.92 -11.99
C LYS A 121 -14.80 -19.58 -13.44
N HIS A 122 -15.23 -18.42 -13.92
CA HIS A 122 -15.05 -17.98 -15.32
C HIS A 122 -14.35 -16.64 -15.48
N ALA A 123 -13.80 -16.05 -14.42
CA ALA A 123 -13.18 -14.72 -14.45
C ALA A 123 -12.16 -14.51 -13.33
N LEU A 124 -11.49 -13.37 -13.32
CA LEU A 124 -10.78 -12.80 -12.17
C LEU A 124 -11.49 -11.51 -11.75
N ARG A 125 -11.74 -11.32 -10.46
CA ARG A 125 -12.17 -10.04 -9.91
C ARG A 125 -10.96 -9.27 -9.38
N VAL A 126 -10.85 -8.00 -9.74
CA VAL A 126 -9.72 -7.13 -9.41
C VAL A 126 -10.22 -5.80 -8.88
N SER A 127 -9.80 -5.44 -7.67
CA SER A 127 -10.06 -4.11 -7.09
C SER A 127 -8.89 -3.18 -7.43
N ILE A 128 -9.17 -2.06 -8.10
CA ILE A 128 -8.18 -1.11 -8.60
C ILE A 128 -8.38 0.24 -7.91
N CYS A 129 -7.32 0.81 -7.36
CA CYS A 129 -7.31 2.17 -6.84
C CYS A 129 -6.80 3.12 -7.92
N ALA A 130 -7.63 4.09 -8.28
CA ALA A 130 -7.37 5.10 -9.30
C ALA A 130 -8.16 6.37 -8.98
N ASP A 131 -7.58 7.54 -9.24
CA ASP A 131 -8.28 8.84 -9.25
C ASP A 131 -9.18 9.13 -8.04
N GLY A 132 -8.76 8.72 -6.84
CA GLY A 132 -9.51 8.94 -5.60
C GLY A 132 -10.70 8.01 -5.40
N GLY A 133 -10.79 6.94 -6.18
CA GLY A 133 -11.83 5.91 -6.11
C GLY A 133 -11.28 4.49 -6.13
N ILE A 134 -12.19 3.53 -5.97
CA ILE A 134 -11.94 2.11 -6.12
C ILE A 134 -12.85 1.59 -7.23
N ALA A 135 -12.26 1.05 -8.29
CA ALA A 135 -12.97 0.40 -9.38
C ALA A 135 -12.86 -1.11 -9.25
N GLU A 136 -13.96 -1.83 -9.42
CA GLU A 136 -13.98 -3.29 -9.53
C GLU A 136 -13.97 -3.67 -11.01
N HIS A 137 -13.00 -4.49 -11.42
CA HIS A 137 -12.87 -5.00 -12.77
C HIS A 137 -13.01 -6.53 -12.79
N GLU A 138 -13.80 -7.06 -13.71
CA GLU A 138 -13.95 -8.50 -13.92
C GLU A 138 -13.31 -8.91 -15.25
N ALA A 139 -12.15 -9.57 -15.17
CA ALA A 139 -11.43 -10.09 -16.33
C ALA A 139 -11.95 -11.49 -16.67
N SER A 140 -12.84 -11.60 -17.67
CA SER A 140 -13.46 -12.86 -18.10
C SER A 140 -12.48 -13.78 -18.83
N LYS A 141 -12.55 -15.10 -18.60
CA LYS A 141 -11.76 -16.11 -19.35
C LYS A 141 -12.08 -16.15 -20.85
N ARG A 142 -13.23 -15.61 -21.28
CA ARG A 142 -13.60 -15.50 -22.70
C ARG A 142 -12.82 -14.38 -23.39
N ASP A 143 -12.53 -13.31 -22.67
CA ASP A 143 -11.65 -12.24 -23.11
C ASP A 143 -10.20 -12.59 -22.72
N LYS A 144 -9.51 -13.27 -23.64
CA LYS A 144 -8.15 -13.77 -23.39
C LYS A 144 -7.14 -12.65 -23.14
N GLU A 145 -7.34 -11.47 -23.72
CA GLU A 145 -6.42 -10.34 -23.57
C GLU A 145 -6.51 -9.76 -22.17
N SER A 146 -7.72 -9.35 -21.76
CA SER A 146 -7.99 -8.84 -20.42
C SER A 146 -7.62 -9.87 -19.33
N TYR A 147 -8.01 -11.14 -19.52
CA TYR A 147 -7.66 -12.20 -18.55
C TYR A 147 -6.15 -12.32 -18.35
N ARG A 148 -5.36 -12.32 -19.43
CA ARG A 148 -3.90 -12.44 -19.34
C ARG A 148 -3.25 -11.22 -18.71
N ALA A 149 -3.78 -10.02 -18.96
CA ALA A 149 -3.28 -8.77 -18.39
C ALA A 149 -3.34 -8.78 -16.85
N PHE A 150 -4.38 -9.38 -16.27
CA PHE A 150 -4.58 -9.45 -14.82
C PHE A 150 -4.12 -10.76 -14.17
N ALA A 151 -4.09 -11.88 -14.90
CA ALA A 151 -3.74 -13.18 -14.33
C ALA A 151 -2.32 -13.29 -13.77
N ARG A 152 -1.41 -12.42 -14.23
CA ARG A 152 -0.01 -12.38 -13.75
C ARG A 152 0.25 -11.24 -12.76
N LYS A 153 -0.74 -10.44 -12.44
CA LYS A 153 -0.59 -9.30 -11.54
C LYS A 153 -0.71 -9.76 -10.10
N ASP A 154 0.07 -9.16 -9.22
CA ASP A 154 -0.02 -9.31 -7.77
C ASP A 154 -0.47 -8.00 -7.11
N TRP A 155 -0.62 -8.07 -5.80
CA TRP A 155 -0.98 -6.97 -4.93
C TRP A 155 0.00 -5.80 -5.06
N GLY A 156 -0.51 -4.64 -5.49
CA GLY A 156 0.28 -3.43 -5.63
C GLY A 156 0.73 -3.13 -7.05
N ASP A 157 0.60 -4.08 -7.96
CA ASP A 157 1.02 -3.88 -9.34
C ASP A 157 0.22 -2.76 -10.01
N ALA A 158 0.91 -1.99 -10.84
CA ALA A 158 0.30 -0.99 -11.71
C ALA A 158 -0.60 -1.67 -12.75
N VAL A 159 -1.70 -1.00 -13.11
CA VAL A 159 -2.61 -1.40 -14.20
C VAL A 159 -2.35 -0.54 -15.43
#